data_AF-A0A7C3TH97-F1
#
_entry.id   AF-A0A7C3TH97-F1
#
_cell.length_a   1.000
_cell.length_b   1.000
_cell.length_c   1.000
_cell.angle_alpha   90.00
_cell.angle_beta   90.00
_cell.angle_gamma   90.00
#
_symmetry.space_group_name_H-M   'P 1'
#
loop_
_entity.id
_entity.type
_entity.pdbx_description
1 polymer ?
#
loop_
_entity_poly.entity_id
_entity_poly.type
_entity_poly.pdbx_seq_one_letter_code
_entity_poly.pdbx_strand_id
1 'polypeptide(L)' 'MIGEEILDPGTKELVALAASVDGLCQPCFEYHSAKAKILGINEKEIREVIRISQTVRKRGAEFMDGFIEKTLSKLASQ' A
#
# COMPACT_ATOMS: atom_id res chain seq x y z
N MET A 1 -12.97 11.22 24.87
CA MET A 1 -11.69 11.70 24.34
C MET A 1 -11.04 10.52 23.64
N ILE A 2 -10.97 10.53 22.30
CA ILE A 2 -10.23 9.52 21.54
C ILE A 2 -8.91 10.20 21.19
N GLY A 3 -7.82 9.79 21.81
CA GLY A 3 -6.56 10.53 21.72
C GLY A 3 -5.36 9.79 22.26
N GLU A 4 -5.33 8.46 22.13
CA GLU A 4 -4.07 7.73 22.20
C GLU A 4 -3.61 7.49 20.77
N GLU A 5 -2.45 8.06 20.45
CA GLU A 5 -1.80 7.88 19.16
C GLU A 5 -1.16 6.48 19.15
N ILE A 6 -1.93 5.46 18.78
CA ILE A 6 -1.57 4.03 18.91
C ILE A 6 -0.29 3.67 18.13
N LEU A 7 -0.07 4.33 16.98
CA LEU A 7 1.11 4.13 16.16
C LEU A 7 2.08 5.30 16.34
N ASP A 8 3.36 5.00 16.53
CA ASP A 8 4.39 6.03 16.54
C ASP A 8 4.47 6.73 15.16
N PRO A 9 4.99 7.96 15.10
CA PRO A 9 5.06 8.73 13.86
C PRO A 9 5.77 8.01 12.70
N GLY A 10 6.81 7.22 13.00
CA GLY A 10 7.56 6.48 11.98
C GLY A 10 6.71 5.37 11.38
N THR A 11 6.07 4.56 12.23
CA THR A 11 5.15 3.51 11.77
C THR A 11 4.01 4.09 10.94
N LYS A 12 3.45 5.25 11.33
CA LYS A 12 2.40 5.92 10.55
C LYS A 12 2.84 6.30 9.15
N GLU A 13 4.02 6.89 9.00
CA GLU A 13 4.52 7.28 7.67
C GLU A 13 4.87 6.08 6.80
N LEU A 14 5.40 5.00 7.39
CA LEU A 14 5.62 3.74 6.66
C LEU A 14 4.29 3.15 6.15
N VAL A 15 3.25 3.11 6.98
CA VAL A 15 1.91 2.66 6.57
C VAL A 15 1.33 3.57 5.48
N ALA A 16 1.49 4.89 5.60
CA ALA A 16 1.01 5.83 4.60
C ALA A 16 1.75 5.70 3.26
N LEU A 17 3.06 5.43 3.28
CA LEU A 17 3.84 5.09 2.08
C LEU A 17 3.33 3.81 1.42
N ALA A 18 3.11 2.75 2.20
CA ALA A 18 2.53 1.50 1.70
C ALA A 18 1.18 1.74 0.99
N ALA A 19 0.27 2.43 1.68
CA ALA A 19 -1.05 2.76 1.15
C ALA A 19 -0.98 3.63 -0.12
N SER A 20 -0.03 4.55 -0.19
CA SER A 20 0.19 5.38 -1.39
C SER A 20 0.65 4.55 -2.59
N VAL A 21 1.51 3.55 -2.36
CA VAL A 21 1.97 2.61 -3.42
C VAL A 21 0.83 1.72 -3.89
N ASP A 22 0.05 1.16 -2.98
CA ASP A 22 -1.08 0.29 -3.32
C ASP A 22 -2.22 1.05 -4.01
N GLY A 23 -2.51 2.25 -3.53
CA GLY A 23 -3.52 3.15 -4.10
C GLY A 23 -3.06 3.95 -5.32
N LEU A 24 -1.83 3.76 -5.79
CA LEU A 24 -1.25 4.47 -6.94
C LEU A 24 -1.30 6.01 -6.82
N CYS A 25 -1.32 6.54 -5.58
CA CYS A 25 -1.40 7.98 -5.33
C CYS A 25 0.00 8.62 -5.34
N GLN A 26 0.42 9.13 -6.50
CA GLN A 26 1.71 9.83 -6.66
C GLN A 26 1.90 11.01 -5.70
N PRO A 27 0.98 11.98 -5.58
CA PRO A 27 1.17 13.11 -4.65
C PRO A 27 1.20 12.66 -3.18
N CYS A 28 0.46 11.62 -2.82
CA CYS A 28 0.52 11.04 -1.46
C CYS A 28 1.92 10.45 -1.19
N PHE A 29 2.47 9.71 -2.16
CA PHE A 29 3.79 9.12 -2.03
C PHE A 29 4.89 10.19 -1.88
N GLU A 30 4.83 11.26 -2.67
CA GLU A 30 5.76 12.40 -2.54
C GLU A 30 5.69 13.04 -1.16
N TYR A 31 4.48 13.33 -0.68
CA TYR A 31 4.27 13.93 0.65
C TYR A 31 4.82 13.03 1.77
N HIS A 32 4.42 11.75 1.79
CA HIS A 32 4.80 10.83 2.86
C HIS A 32 6.28 10.43 2.81
N SER A 33 6.89 10.36 1.62
CA SER A 33 8.33 10.10 1.50
C SER A 33 9.17 11.27 1.99
N ALA A 34 8.76 12.50 1.72
CA ALA A 34 9.39 13.69 2.27
C ALA A 34 9.29 13.72 3.81
N LYS A 35 8.13 13.38 4.36
CA LYS A 35 7.91 13.34 5.81
C LYS A 35 8.68 12.21 6.49
N ALA A 36 8.74 11.01 5.90
CA ALA A 36 9.57 9.91 6.36
C ALA A 36 11.06 10.30 6.44
N LYS A 37 11.56 11.06 5.46
CA LYS A 37 12.92 11.60 5.48
C LYS A 37 13.14 12.60 6.62
N ILE A 38 12.17 13.49 6.88
CA ILE A 38 12.24 14.46 8.00
C ILE A 38 12.28 13.72 9.36
N LEU A 39 11.54 12.61 9.49
CA LEU A 39 11.54 11.77 10.69
C LEU A 39 12.81 10.90 10.84
N GLY A 40 13.72 10.92 9.86
CA GLY A 40 14.96 10.15 9.91
C GLY A 40 14.76 8.64 9.74
N ILE A 41 13.65 8.21 9.15
CA ILE A 41 13.38 6.78 8.88
C ILE A 41 14.46 6.24 7.94
N ASN A 42 14.95 5.03 8.21
CA ASN A 42 16.00 4.43 7.41
C ASN A 42 15.51 4.17 5.99
N GLU A 43 16.30 4.53 4.98
CA GLU A 43 15.98 4.27 3.57
C GLU A 43 15.72 2.78 3.30
N LYS A 44 16.40 1.88 4.03
CA LYS A 44 16.17 0.43 3.94
C LYS A 44 14.75 0.05 4.38
N GLU A 45 14.22 0.67 5.43
CA GLU A 45 12.85 0.44 5.91
C GLU A 45 11.83 0.94 4.87
N ILE A 46 12.05 2.14 4.32
CA ILE A 46 11.21 2.70 3.25
C ILE A 46 11.18 1.76 2.04
N ARG A 47 12.36 1.27 1.60
CA ARG A 47 12.47 0.35 0.45
C ARG A 47 11.82 -1.00 0.74
N GLU A 48 11.91 -1.50 1.96
CA GLU A 48 11.26 -2.74 2.39
C GLU A 48 9.74 -2.64 2.24
N VAL A 49 9.16 -1.59 2.81
CA VAL A 49 7.72 -1.35 2.76
C VAL A 49 7.22 -1.16 1.34
N ILE A 50 7.94 -0.41 0.50
CA ILE A 50 7.61 -0.27 -0.93
C ILE A 50 7.58 -1.63 -1.62
N ARG A 51 8.54 -2.51 -1.36
CA ARG A 51 8.61 -3.84 -1.99
C ARG A 51 7.45 -4.74 -1.56
N ILE A 52 7.09 -4.69 -0.29
CA ILE A 52 5.93 -5.42 0.25
C ILE A 52 4.66 -4.95 -0.47
N SER A 53 4.40 -3.63 -0.52
CA SER A 53 3.23 -3.07 -1.21
C SER A 53 3.21 -3.39 -2.70
N GLN A 54 4.32 -3.22 -3.42
CA GLN A 54 4.41 -3.61 -4.84
C GLN A 54 4.05 -5.08 -5.07
N THR A 55 4.44 -5.97 -4.15
CA THR A 55 4.10 -7.39 -4.20
C THR A 55 2.60 -7.60 -3.99
N VAL A 56 2.03 -6.99 -2.95
CA VAL A 56 0.58 -7.07 -2.64
C VAL A 56 -0.25 -6.56 -3.81
N ARG A 57 0.07 -5.37 -4.33
CA ARG A 57 -0.60 -4.78 -5.50
C ARG A 57 -0.54 -5.69 -6.72
N LYS A 58 0.64 -6.24 -7.03
CA LYS A 58 0.81 -7.14 -8.17
C LYS A 58 -0.07 -8.39 -8.03
N ARG A 59 -0.04 -9.05 -6.87
CA ARG A 59 -0.86 -10.24 -6.62
C ARG A 59 -2.35 -9.93 -6.60
N GLY A 60 -2.74 -8.78 -6.06
CA GLY A 60 -4.12 -8.32 -6.08
C GLY A 60 -4.67 -8.18 -7.49
N ALA A 61 -3.89 -7.62 -8.42
CA ALA A 61 -4.25 -7.54 -9.84
C ALA A 61 -4.42 -8.94 -10.45
N GLU A 62 -3.43 -9.83 -10.28
CA GLU A 62 -3.49 -11.22 -10.79
C GLU A 62 -4.72 -11.99 -10.26
N PHE A 63 -5.07 -11.81 -8.99
CA PHE A 63 -6.25 -12.44 -8.39
C PHE A 63 -7.56 -11.85 -8.90
N MET A 64 -7.60 -10.54 -9.15
CA MET A 64 -8.78 -9.90 -9.74
C MET A 64 -9.02 -10.43 -11.16
N ASP A 65 -7.97 -10.53 -11.98
CA ASP A 65 -8.07 -11.09 -13.33
C ASP A 65 -8.64 -12.52 -13.30
N GLY A 66 -8.10 -13.38 -12.43
CA GLY A 66 -8.63 -14.74 -12.25
C GLY A 66 -10.08 -14.77 -11.72
N PHE A 67 -10.46 -13.83 -10.87
CA PHE A 67 -11.83 -13.70 -10.36
C PHE A 67 -12.82 -13.28 -11.46
N ILE A 68 -12.42 -12.35 -12.34
CA ILE A 68 -13.21 -11.91 -13.50
C ILE A 68 -13.51 -13.11 -14.40
N GLU A 69 -12.48 -13.86 -14.83
CA GLU A 69 -12.64 -15.03 -15.70
C GLU A 69 -13.56 -16.09 -15.11
N LYS A 70 -13.36 -16.38 -13.82
CA LYS A 70 -14.22 -17.33 -13.09
C LYS A 70 -15.67 -16.86 -13.03
N THR A 71 -15.89 -15.56 -12.87
CA THR A 71 -17.23 -14.98 -12.78
C THR A 71 -17.93 -15.00 -14.14
N LEU A 72 -17.25 -14.59 -15.21
CA LEU A 72 -17.79 -14.63 -16.56
C LEU A 72 -18.14 -16.06 -17.01
N SER A 73 -17.26 -17.02 -16.73
CA SER A 73 -17.51 -18.44 -17.04
C SER A 73 -18.77 -18.98 -16.37
N LYS A 74 -19.02 -18.59 -15.11
CA LYS A 74 -20.24 -18.98 -14.38
C LYS A 74 -21.51 -18.35 -14.93
N LEU A 75 -21.42 -17.11 -15.44
CA LEU A 75 -22.57 -16.43 -16.05
C LEU A 75 -22.95 -17.08 -17.39
N ALA A 76 -21.97 -17.53 -18.18
CA ALA A 76 -22.22 -18.20 -19.46
C ALA A 76 -22.81 -19.61 -19.32
N SER A 77 -22.68 -20.23 -18.14
CA SER A 77 -23.20 -21.58 -17.84
C SER A 77 -24.58 -21.58 -17.14
N GLN A 78 -25.20 -20.41 -16.96
CA GLN A 78 -26.54 -20.23 -16.39
C GLN A 78 -27.53 -19.90 -17.50
#